data_AF-A0A9W4SXM8-F1
#
_entry.id   AF-A0A9W4SXM8-F1
#
_cell.length_a   1.000
_cell.length_b   1.000
_cell.length_c   1.000
_cell.angle_alpha   90.00
_cell.angle_beta   90.00
_cell.angle_gamma   90.00
#
_symmetry.space_group_name_H-M   'P 1'
#
loop_
_entity.id
_entity.type
_entity.pdbx_description
1 polymer ?
#
loop_
_entity_poly.entity_id
_entity_poly.type
_entity_poly.pdbx_seq_one_letter_code
_entity_poly.pdbx_strand_id
1 'polypeptide(L)'
;MINIQRNTSNNNPVNPGRMIIVARNNLLQQIDSNRNRVFPLHIQNPTRFVTILNNNTNRRARRYYTGFDLFCVVVGEEARNLNETNQIVIRLVANALWRSSDVNDKSRYCILARMINN
;
A
#
# COMPACT_ATOMS: atom_id res chain seq x y z
N MET A 1 1.06 43.16 -40.51
CA MET A 1 0.74 41.72 -40.45
C MET A 1 1.02 41.23 -39.04
N ILE A 2 -0.01 40.97 -38.23
CA ILE A 2 0.15 40.54 -36.83
C ILE A 2 0.16 39.02 -36.80
N ASN A 3 1.29 38.43 -36.42
CA ASN A 3 1.49 36.99 -36.38
C ASN A 3 1.07 36.47 -34.99
N ILE A 4 -0.16 35.97 -34.88
CA ILE A 4 -0.68 35.38 -33.64
C ILE A 4 -0.19 33.93 -33.56
N GLN A 5 0.88 33.70 -32.81
CA GLN A 5 1.29 32.35 -32.41
C GLN A 5 0.24 31.79 -31.45
N ARG A 6 -0.55 30.83 -31.93
CA ARG A 6 -1.46 30.04 -31.09
C ARG A 6 -0.60 29.13 -30.22
N ASN A 7 -0.46 29.50 -28.95
CA ASN A 7 0.11 28.67 -27.92
C ASN A 7 -0.88 27.55 -27.60
N THR A 8 -0.81 26.44 -28.33
CA THR A 8 -1.59 25.23 -28.02
C THR A 8 -0.97 24.59 -26.78
N SER A 9 -1.46 24.98 -25.61
CA SER A 9 -1.29 24.21 -24.39
C SER A 9 -1.86 22.81 -24.66
N ASN A 10 -0.99 21.80 -24.73
CA ASN A 10 -1.33 20.40 -24.88
C ASN A 10 -2.00 19.89 -23.58
N ASN A 11 -3.23 20.35 -23.33
CA ASN A 11 -4.10 19.81 -22.31
C ASN A 11 -4.76 18.53 -22.84
N ASN A 12 -3.96 17.48 -23.06
CA ASN A 12 -4.51 16.15 -23.21
C ASN A 12 -5.07 15.73 -21.85
N PRO A 13 -6.37 15.38 -21.74
CA PRO A 13 -6.93 14.92 -20.47
C PRO A 13 -6.17 13.68 -20.03
N VAL A 14 -5.50 13.78 -18.88
CA VAL A 14 -4.74 12.67 -18.33
C VAL A 14 -5.72 11.56 -18.01
N ASN A 15 -5.61 10.42 -18.71
CA ASN A 15 -6.49 9.27 -18.49
C ASN A 15 -6.33 8.79 -17.03
N PRO A 16 -7.41 8.77 -16.22
CA PRO A 16 -7.34 8.41 -14.80
C PRO A 16 -6.72 7.03 -14.55
N GLY A 17 -6.97 6.06 -15.44
CA GLY A 17 -6.38 4.72 -15.36
C GLY A 17 -4.86 4.74 -15.54
N ARG A 18 -4.35 5.61 -16.42
CA ARG A 18 -2.91 5.78 -16.65
C ARG A 18 -2.22 6.39 -15.41
N MET A 19 -2.87 7.33 -14.72
CA MET A 19 -2.32 7.88 -13.47
C MET A 19 -2.23 6.84 -12.37
N ILE A 20 -3.26 5.99 -12.23
CA ILE A 20 -3.26 4.91 -11.22
C ILE A 20 -2.11 3.93 -11.47
N ILE A 21 -1.86 3.56 -12.72
CA ILE A 21 -0.75 2.64 -13.07
C ILE A 21 0.61 3.28 -12.75
N VAL A 22 0.80 4.56 -13.10
CA VAL A 22 2.05 5.29 -12.82
C VAL A 22 2.27 5.40 -11.30
N ALA A 23 1.26 5.85 -10.56
CA ALA A 23 1.31 5.96 -9.10
C ALA A 23 1.63 4.60 -8.45
N ARG A 24 0.98 3.53 -8.91
CA ARG A 24 1.22 2.16 -8.45
C ARG A 24 2.66 1.73 -8.70
N ASN A 25 3.21 1.99 -9.88
CA ASN A 25 4.58 1.56 -10.21
C ASN A 25 5.61 2.35 -9.39
N ASN A 26 5.42 3.66 -9.24
CA ASN A 26 6.29 4.51 -8.44
C ASN A 26 6.26 4.10 -6.96
N LEU A 27 5.08 3.85 -6.40
CA LEU A 27 4.94 3.40 -5.01
C LEU A 27 5.54 2.00 -4.83
N LEU A 28 5.27 1.07 -5.75
CA LEU A 28 5.83 -0.28 -5.69
C LEU A 28 7.36 -0.23 -5.67
N GLN A 29 7.97 0.53 -6.57
CA GLN A 29 9.43 0.63 -6.64
C GLN A 29 10.03 1.19 -5.34
N GLN A 30 9.42 2.22 -4.77
CA GLN A 30 9.91 2.83 -3.52
C GLN A 30 9.82 1.88 -2.33
N ILE A 31 8.70 1.15 -2.22
CA ILE A 31 8.50 0.17 -1.15
C ILE A 31 9.40 -1.05 -1.35
N ASP A 32 9.50 -1.58 -2.57
CA ASP A 32 10.33 -2.75 -2.88
C ASP A 32 11.84 -2.45 -2.70
N SER A 33 12.29 -1.24 -3.01
CA SER A 33 13.67 -0.80 -2.71
C SER A 33 13.98 -0.79 -1.21
N ASN A 34 12.95 -0.72 -0.36
CA ASN A 34 13.08 -0.78 1.09
C ASN A 34 12.26 -1.95 1.65
N ARG A 35 12.30 -3.10 0.96
CA ARG A 35 11.44 -4.26 1.24
C ARG A 35 11.41 -4.67 2.70
N ASN A 36 12.55 -4.50 3.38
CA ASN A 36 12.70 -4.65 4.82
C ASN A 36 11.53 -4.04 5.58
N ARG A 37 11.12 -2.78 5.30
CA ARG A 37 10.02 -2.05 5.95
C ARG A 37 8.68 -2.78 6.00
N VAL A 38 8.47 -3.73 5.09
CA VAL A 38 7.26 -4.54 4.99
C VAL A 38 7.55 -6.05 5.18
N PHE A 39 8.78 -6.49 4.91
CA PHE A 39 9.23 -7.87 5.01
C PHE A 39 10.71 -7.98 5.43
N PRO A 40 11.07 -8.71 6.49
CA PRO A 40 10.16 -9.36 7.41
C PRO A 40 9.43 -8.32 8.27
N LEU A 41 8.28 -8.72 8.80
CA LEU A 41 7.45 -7.91 9.69
C LEU A 41 8.29 -7.40 10.87
N HIS A 42 8.75 -6.14 10.83
CA HIS A 42 9.54 -5.52 11.91
C HIS A 42 8.80 -5.43 13.23
N ILE A 43 7.47 -5.47 13.16
CA ILE A 43 6.59 -5.43 14.31
C ILE A 43 6.57 -6.83 14.92
N GLN A 44 7.64 -7.18 15.63
CA GLN A 44 7.67 -8.30 16.57
C GLN A 44 6.82 -8.03 17.82
N ASN A 45 6.26 -6.82 17.97
CA ASN A 45 5.44 -6.41 19.10
C ASN A 45 3.95 -6.32 18.69
N PRO A 46 3.13 -7.33 19.00
CA PRO A 46 1.71 -7.36 18.66
C PRO A 46 0.94 -6.14 19.17
N THR A 47 1.31 -5.60 20.34
CA THR A 47 0.66 -4.43 20.95
C THR A 47 0.78 -3.18 20.08
N ARG A 48 1.96 -2.93 19.51
CA ARG A 48 2.16 -1.82 18.57
C ARG A 48 1.32 -1.99 17.30
N PHE A 49 1.16 -3.23 16.84
CA PHE A 49 0.32 -3.53 15.69
C PHE A 49 -1.17 -3.28 15.97
N VAL A 50 -1.64 -3.66 17.17
CA VAL A 50 -3.02 -3.40 17.62
C VAL A 50 -3.30 -1.90 17.67
N THR A 51 -2.35 -1.08 18.14
CA THR A 51 -2.50 0.39 18.09
C THR A 51 -2.68 0.91 16.65
N ILE A 52 -1.91 0.39 15.70
CA ILE A 52 -2.03 0.77 14.28
C ILE A 52 -3.38 0.31 13.69
N LEU A 53 -3.85 -0.87 14.08
CA LEU A 53 -5.17 -1.38 13.70
C LEU A 53 -6.30 -0.49 14.22
N ASN A 54 -6.24 -0.11 15.50
CA ASN A 54 -7.25 0.74 16.15
C ASN A 54 -7.28 2.16 15.56
N ASN A 55 -6.12 2.69 15.16
CA ASN A 55 -6.03 4.01 14.52
C ASN A 55 -6.50 3.99 13.05
N ASN A 56 -6.60 2.82 12.40
CA ASN A 56 -7.20 2.67 11.08
C ASN A 56 -8.73 2.59 11.18
N THR A 57 -9.36 3.68 11.62
CA THR A 57 -10.79 3.83 11.95
C THR A 57 -11.76 3.63 10.77
N ASN A 58 -11.29 3.59 9.53
CA ASN A 58 -12.12 3.41 8.33
C ASN A 58 -12.44 1.95 7.97
N ARG A 59 -12.11 0.98 8.85
CA ARG A 59 -12.31 -0.43 8.56
C ARG A 59 -13.60 -0.94 9.17
N ARG A 60 -14.46 -1.51 8.33
CA ARG A 60 -15.67 -2.25 8.75
C ARG A 60 -15.31 -3.22 9.87
N ALA A 61 -16.15 -3.31 10.91
CA ALA A 61 -16.04 -4.33 11.95
C ALA A 61 -15.90 -5.72 11.30
N ARG A 62 -14.68 -6.25 11.24
CA ARG A 62 -14.37 -7.51 10.57
C ARG A 62 -14.37 -8.65 11.57
N ARG A 63 -14.94 -9.78 11.16
CA ARG A 63 -15.08 -10.97 11.99
C ARG A 63 -13.75 -11.66 12.33
N TYR A 64 -12.69 -11.56 11.53
CA TYR A 64 -11.31 -11.99 11.84
C TYR A 64 -10.35 -11.38 10.82
N TYR A 65 -9.09 -11.11 11.18
CA TYR A 65 -8.06 -10.62 10.27
C TYR A 65 -7.33 -11.79 9.57
N THR A 66 -7.07 -11.67 8.27
CA THR A 66 -6.12 -12.56 7.58
C THR A 66 -4.70 -11.99 7.59
N GLY A 67 -3.68 -12.82 7.33
CA GLY A 67 -2.31 -12.34 7.19
C GLY A 67 -2.17 -11.26 6.09
N PHE A 68 -2.90 -11.42 4.99
CA PHE A 68 -2.93 -10.41 3.92
C PHE A 68 -3.61 -9.10 4.34
N ASP A 69 -4.62 -9.15 5.21
CA ASP A 69 -5.27 -7.94 5.74
C ASP A 69 -4.32 -7.13 6.63
N LEU A 70 -3.54 -7.82 7.45
CA LEU A 70 -2.48 -7.21 8.26
C LEU A 70 -1.36 -6.67 7.36
N PHE A 71 -0.97 -7.42 6.33
CA PHE A 71 0.00 -6.94 5.35
C PHE A 71 -0.45 -5.64 4.67
N CYS A 72 -1.72 -5.53 4.28
CA CYS A 72 -2.29 -4.30 3.73
C CYS A 72 -2.25 -3.12 4.72
N VAL A 73 -2.29 -3.36 6.04
CA VAL A 73 -2.08 -2.28 7.04
C VAL A 73 -0.66 -1.74 6.91
N VAL A 74 0.34 -2.62 6.96
CA VAL A 74 1.75 -2.23 6.95
C VAL A 74 2.10 -1.49 5.66
N VAL A 75 1.67 -2.02 4.51
CA VAL A 75 1.84 -1.33 3.22
C VAL A 75 1.13 0.02 3.21
N GLY A 76 -0.04 0.13 3.85
CA GLY A 76 -0.78 1.39 3.97
C GLY A 76 -0.04 2.43 4.83
N GLU A 77 0.55 2.03 5.96
CA GLU A 77 1.39 2.93 6.77
C GLU A 77 2.59 3.42 5.97
N GLU A 78 3.30 2.51 5.30
CA GLU A 78 4.49 2.89 4.52
C GLU A 78 4.12 3.77 3.31
N ALA A 79 2.99 3.49 2.66
CA ALA A 79 2.50 4.35 1.59
C ALA A 79 2.19 5.77 2.08
N ARG A 80 1.60 5.92 3.28
CA ARG A 80 1.37 7.25 3.87
C ARG A 80 2.66 7.97 4.22
N ASN A 81 3.69 7.25 4.68
CA ASN A 81 5.04 7.83 4.87
C ASN A 81 5.63 8.35 3.54
N LEU A 82 5.20 7.80 2.42
CA LEU A 82 5.58 8.21 1.06
C LEU A 82 4.56 9.17 0.40
N ASN A 83 3.64 9.75 1.19
CA ASN A 83 2.57 10.66 0.74
C ASN A 83 1.56 10.06 -0.25
N GLU A 84 1.44 8.72 -0.32
CA GLU A 84 0.39 8.05 -1.09
C GLU A 84 -0.77 7.64 -0.17
N THR A 85 -1.96 8.13 -0.47
CA THR A 85 -3.18 7.91 0.32
C THR A 85 -4.29 7.19 -0.46
N ASN A 86 -4.10 7.03 -1.78
CA ASN A 86 -5.06 6.38 -2.66
C ASN A 86 -5.15 4.88 -2.36
N GLN A 87 -6.27 4.47 -1.79
CA GLN A 87 -6.50 3.10 -1.35
C GLN A 87 -6.45 2.08 -2.49
N ILE A 88 -6.84 2.46 -3.71
CA ILE A 88 -6.76 1.59 -4.88
C ILE A 88 -5.30 1.30 -5.21
N VAL A 89 -4.47 2.36 -5.27
CA VAL A 89 -3.03 2.25 -5.55
C VAL A 89 -2.35 1.38 -4.49
N ILE A 90 -2.59 1.67 -3.20
CA ILE A 90 -2.04 0.91 -2.06
C ILE A 90 -2.42 -0.57 -2.15
N ARG A 91 -3.70 -0.88 -2.45
CA ARG A 91 -4.16 -2.27 -2.56
C ARG A 91 -3.53 -3.01 -3.74
N LEU A 92 -3.31 -2.34 -4.88
CA LEU A 92 -2.62 -2.91 -6.03
C LEU A 92 -1.14 -3.19 -5.72
N VAL A 93 -0.47 -2.29 -5.01
CA VAL A 93 0.92 -2.49 -4.55
C VAL A 93 1.00 -3.65 -3.56
N ALA A 94 0.12 -3.69 -2.56
CA ALA A 94 0.06 -4.79 -1.61
C ALA A 94 -0.16 -6.16 -2.30
N ASN A 95 -1.08 -6.25 -3.26
CA ASN A 95 -1.28 -7.48 -4.01
C ASN A 95 -0.01 -7.92 -4.77
N ALA A 96 0.71 -6.98 -5.38
CA ALA A 96 1.92 -7.27 -6.14
C ALA A 96 3.05 -7.79 -5.23
N LEU A 97 3.30 -7.09 -4.12
CA LEU A 97 4.30 -7.47 -3.12
C LEU A 97 3.97 -8.81 -2.46
N TRP A 98 2.71 -9.05 -2.12
CA TRP A 98 2.27 -10.33 -1.53
C TRP A 98 2.43 -11.49 -2.51
N ARG A 99 2.17 -11.29 -3.80
CA ARG A 99 2.38 -12.35 -4.79
C ARG A 99 3.84 -12.70 -4.96
N SER A 100 4.73 -11.70 -4.90
CA SER A 100 6.18 -11.91 -5.03
C SER A 100 6.89 -12.26 -3.72
N SER A 101 6.21 -12.24 -2.56
CA SER A 101 6.83 -12.62 -1.29
C SER A 101 6.93 -14.13 -1.11
N ASP A 102 7.94 -14.54 -0.35
CA ASP A 102 8.19 -15.94 -0.05
C ASP A 102 7.17 -16.50 0.95
N VAL A 103 7.21 -17.82 1.15
CA VAL A 103 6.29 -18.52 2.05
C VAL A 103 6.53 -18.15 3.52
N ASN A 104 7.77 -17.85 3.91
CA ASN A 104 8.15 -17.53 5.29
C ASN A 104 7.59 -16.16 5.71
N ASP A 105 7.71 -15.17 4.84
CA ASP A 105 7.14 -13.84 4.99
C ASP A 105 5.63 -13.92 5.18
N LYS A 106 4.95 -14.67 4.32
CA LYS A 106 3.50 -14.88 4.42
C LYS A 106 3.12 -15.58 5.72
N SER A 107 3.89 -16.60 6.12
CA SER A 107 3.68 -17.34 7.35
C SER A 107 3.73 -16.44 8.59
N ARG A 108 4.70 -15.52 8.65
CA ARG A 108 4.81 -14.54 9.76
C ARG A 108 3.56 -13.68 9.90
N TYR A 109 3.01 -13.18 8.78
CA TYR A 109 1.75 -12.44 8.78
C TYR A 109 0.55 -13.30 9.20
N CYS A 110 0.51 -14.57 8.80
CA CYS A 110 -0.53 -15.51 9.22
C CYS A 110 -0.47 -15.84 10.71
N ILE A 111 0.73 -15.98 11.28
CA ILE A 111 0.93 -16.18 12.72
C ILE A 111 0.43 -14.95 13.48
N LEU A 112 0.83 -13.75 13.06
CA LEU A 112 0.37 -12.50 13.68
C LEU A 112 -1.17 -12.37 13.63
N ALA A 113 -1.78 -12.73 12.50
CA ALA A 113 -3.23 -12.75 12.36
C ALA A 113 -3.91 -13.68 13.37
N ARG A 114 -3.36 -14.89 13.59
CA ARG A 114 -3.86 -15.79 14.63
C ARG A 114 -3.73 -15.20 16.03
N MET A 115 -2.62 -14.53 16.33
CA MET A 115 -2.41 -13.89 17.64
C MET A 115 -3.39 -12.75 17.93
N ILE A 116 -3.75 -11.96 16.92
CA ILE A 116 -4.68 -10.82 17.06
C ILE A 116 -6.14 -11.28 17.10
N ASN A 117 -6.45 -12.42 16.47
CA ASN A 117 -7.79 -12.98 16.39
C ASN A 117 -8.19 -13.79 17.64
N ASN A 118 -7.21 -14.18 18.47
CA ASN A 118 -7.41 -14.88 19.74
C ASN A 118 -7.75 -13.88 20.85
#